data_AF-F3LJN7-F1
#
_entry.id   AF-F3LJN7-F1
#
_cell.length_a   1.000
_cell.length_b   1.000
_cell.length_c   1.000
_cell.angle_alpha   90.00
_cell.angle_beta   90.00
_cell.angle_gamma   90.00
#
_symmetry.space_group_name_H-M   'P 1'
#
loop_
_entity.id
_entity.type
_entity.pdbx_description
1 polymer ?
#
loop_
_entity_poly.entity_id
_entity_poly.type
_entity_poly.pdbx_seq_one_letter_code
_entity_poly.pdbx_strand_id
1 'polypeptide(L)' 'MARRSATEEGLLVGISSGATLAAIKQVIPSLNEGATVLGFNYDTGERYLSIDGFLPQE' A
#
# COMPACT_ATOMS: atom_id res chain seq x y z
N MET A 1 1.14 4.54 -0.93
CA MET A 1 0.34 4.16 0.27
C MET A 1 1.05 3.18 1.21
N ALA A 2 2.24 2.66 0.90
CA ALA A 2 2.94 1.68 1.75
C ALA A 2 3.12 2.15 3.21
N ARG A 3 3.59 3.39 3.42
CA ARG A 3 3.75 3.96 4.78
C ARG A 3 2.44 4.02 5.55
N ARG A 4 1.36 4.43 4.89
CA ARG A 4 0.03 4.51 5.51
C ARG A 4 -0.51 3.13 5.90
N SER A 5 -0.31 2.13 5.05
CA SER A 5 -0.61 0.72 5.36
C SER A 5 0.15 0.23 6.60
N ALA A 6 1.42 0.61 6.74
CA ALA A 6 2.20 0.26 7.92
C ALA A 6 1.67 0.92 9.19
N THR A 7 1.29 2.20 9.13
CA THR A 7 0.84 2.96 10.30
C THR A 7 -0.60 2.67 10.71
N GLU A 8 -1.51 2.44 9.75
CA GLU A 8 -2.94 2.25 10.03
C GLU A 8 -3.31 0.77 10.22
N GLU A 9 -2.66 -0.14 9.47
CA GLU A 9 -3.03 -1.57 9.44
C GLU A 9 -1.94 -2.49 9.99
N GLY A 10 -0.77 -1.95 10.38
CA GLY A 10 0.37 -2.75 10.83
C GLY A 10 1.03 -3.56 9.71
N LEU A 11 0.75 -3.24 8.44
CA LEU A 11 1.26 -3.97 7.28
C LEU A 11 2.28 -3.12 6.51
N LEU A 12 3.56 -3.34 6.79
CA LEU A 12 4.65 -2.76 6.01
C LEU A 12 4.82 -3.52 4.69
N VAL A 13 4.13 -3.05 3.66
CA VAL A 13 4.15 -3.63 2.30
C VAL A 13 5.21 -2.99 1.41
N GLY A 14 5.59 -3.68 0.32
CA GLY A 14 6.51 -3.13 -0.68
C GLY A 14 5.97 -1.94 -1.46
N ILE A 15 6.85 -1.33 -2.28
CA ILE A 15 6.54 -0.14 -3.09
C ILE A 15 5.38 -0.40 -4.06
N SER A 16 5.42 -1.52 -4.78
CA SER A 16 4.39 -1.89 -5.77
C SER A 16 3.03 -2.12 -5.12
N SER A 17 2.97 -2.87 -4.00
CA SER A 17 1.75 -3.05 -3.20
C SER A 17 1.20 -1.71 -2.72
N GLY A 18 2.08 -0.81 -2.26
CA GLY A 18 1.73 0.56 -1.89
C GLY A 18 1.18 1.40 -3.05
N ALA A 19 1.56 1.11 -4.30
CA ALA A 19 1.00 1.73 -5.50
C ALA A 19 -0.35 1.12 -5.87
N THR A 20 -0.52 -0.20 -5.76
CA THR A 20 -1.80 -0.89 -5.94
C THR A 20 -2.87 -0.34 -4.98
N LEU A 21 -2.55 -0.16 -3.70
CA LEU A 21 -3.46 0.47 -2.73
C LEU A 21 -3.84 1.91 -3.13
N ALA A 22 -2.92 2.67 -3.71
CA ALA A 22 -3.20 4.02 -4.20
C ALA A 22 -4.15 4.00 -5.40
N ALA A 23 -3.95 3.06 -6.33
CA ALA A 23 -4.83 2.86 -7.48
C ALA A 23 -6.23 2.39 -7.06
N ILE A 24 -6.31 1.43 -6.11
CA ILE A 24 -7.59 0.99 -5.54
C ILE A 24 -8.36 2.18 -4.94
N LYS A 25 -7.68 3.07 -4.20
CA LYS A 25 -8.31 4.30 -3.66
C LYS A 25 -8.94 5.17 -4.75
N GLN A 26 -8.35 5.23 -5.94
CA GLN A 26 -8.89 5.99 -7.07
C GLN A 26 -10.07 5.30 -7.74
N VAL A 27 -10.12 3.96 -7.70
CA VAL A 27 -11.19 3.15 -8.32
C VAL A 27 -12.40 3.00 -7.38
N ILE A 28 -12.22 3.07 -6.06
CA ILE A 28 -13.32 2.94 -5.08
C ILE A 28 -14.58 3.76 -5.44
N PRO A 29 -14.49 5.04 -5.84
CA PRO A 29 -15.67 5.84 -6.19
C PRO A 29 -16.48 5.32 -7.39
N SER A 30 -15.90 4.48 -8.25
CA SER A 30 -16.60 3.88 -9.39
C SER A 30 -17.18 2.50 -9.10
N LEU A 31 -16.96 1.95 -7.90
CA LEU A 31 -17.47 0.64 -7.52
C LEU A 31 -18.87 0.76 -6.89
N ASN A 32 -19.67 -0.30 -7.04
CA ASN A 32 -20.94 -0.41 -6.36
C ASN A 32 -20.73 -0.47 -4.83
N GLU A 33 -21.70 0.05 -4.08
CA GLU A 33 -21.70 -0.08 -2.62
C GLU A 33 -21.66 -1.56 -2.21
N GLY A 34 -20.85 -1.88 -1.19
CA GLY A 34 -20.64 -3.25 -0.72
C GLY A 34 -19.71 -4.12 -1.58
N ALA A 35 -19.10 -3.58 -2.64
CA ALA A 35 -18.12 -4.32 -3.44
C ALA A 35 -16.91 -4.75 -2.59
N THR A 36 -16.47 -6.01 -2.77
CA THR A 36 -15.24 -6.52 -2.17
C THR A 36 -14.07 -6.39 -3.15
N VAL A 37 -12.98 -5.75 -2.71
CA VAL A 37 -11.75 -5.59 -3.51
C VAL A 37 -10.66 -6.50 -2.95
N LEU A 38 -10.12 -7.38 -3.79
CA LEU A 38 -8.97 -8.22 -3.46
C LEU A 38 -7.71 -7.67 -4.16
N GLY A 39 -6.72 -7.29 -3.36
CA GLY A 39 -5.39 -6.91 -3.85
C GLY A 39 -4.33 -7.94 -3.43
N PHE A 40 -3.26 -8.05 -4.22
CA PHE A 40 -2.10 -8.85 -3.85
C PHE A 40 -1.06 -7.99 -3.14
N ASN A 41 -0.53 -8.49 -2.03
CA ASN A 41 0.73 -8.01 -1.48
C ASN A 41 1.87 -8.83 -2.09
N TYR A 42 2.63 -8.24 -3.01
CA TYR A 42 3.64 -8.96 -3.79
C TYR A 42 4.87 -9.33 -2.94
N ASP A 43 5.27 -8.45 -2.03
CA ASP A 43 6.37 -8.66 -1.09
C ASP A 43 6.25 -7.79 0.17
N THR A 44 7.18 -7.98 1.11
CA THR A 44 7.25 -7.19 2.35
C THR A 44 8.08 -5.92 2.16
N GLY A 45 7.74 -4.88 2.90
CA GLY A 45 8.47 -3.61 2.86
C GLY A 45 9.87 -3.69 3.48
N GLU A 46 10.19 -4.75 4.23
CA GLU A 46 11.53 -5.01 4.78
C GLU A 46 12.62 -5.05 3.69
N ARG A 47 12.26 -5.47 2.47
CA ARG A 47 13.18 -5.51 1.33
C ARG A 47 13.60 -4.12 0.84
N TYR A 48 12.91 -3.07 1.30
CA TYR A 48 13.08 -1.69 0.85
C TYR A 48 13.65 -0.77 1.94
N LEU A 49 14.09 -1.30 3.09
CA LEU A 49 14.66 -0.49 4.18
C LEU A 49 15.92 0.29 3.77
N SER A 50 16.67 -0.21 2.78
CA SER A 50 17.86 0.46 2.23
C SER A 50 17.55 1.38 1.05
N ILE A 51 16.29 1.51 0.64
CA ILE A 51 15.90 2.36 -0.49
C ILE A 51 15.61 3.76 0.01
N ASP A 52 16.36 4.73 -0.52
CA ASP A 52 16.16 6.13 -0.19
C ASP A 52 14.73 6.59 -0.56
N GLY A 53 14.14 7.39 0.31
CA GLY A 53 12.77 7.86 0.17
C GLY A 53 11.68 6.79 0.41
N PHE A 54 12.01 5.55 0.77
CA PHE A 54 10.98 4.57 1.14
C PHE A 54 10.44 4.82 2.56
N LEU A 55 11.32 5.01 3.53
CA LEU A 55 10.97 5.35 4.92
C LEU A 55 10.92 6.87 5.13
N PRO A 56 10.18 7.36 6.15
CA PRO A 56 10.29 8.75 6.59
C PRO A 56 11.76 9.11 6.89
N GLN A 57 12.18 10.30 6.46
CA GLN A 57 13.44 10.90 6.88
C GLN A 57 13.15 11.80 8.09
N GLU A 58 14.11 11.89 9.01
CA GLU A 58 14.04 12.81 10.18
C GLU A 58 13.97 14.28 9.78
#